data_AF-A0A9D4TU86-F1
#
_entry.id   AF-A0A9D4TU86-F1
#
_cell.length_a   1.000
_cell.length_b   1.000
_cell.length_c   1.000
_cell.angle_alpha   90.00
_cell.angle_beta   90.00
_cell.angle_gamma   90.00
#
_symmetry.space_group_name_H-M   'P 1'
#
loop_
_entity.id
_entity.type
_entity.pdbx_description
1 polymer ?
#
loop_
_entity_poly.entity_id
_entity_poly.type
_entity_poly.pdbx_seq_one_letter_code
_entity_poly.pdbx_strand_id
1 'polypeptide(L)'
;MPFCPKAVFAMPCASAHAAVSALADVIVVQGNHRCCAERRLLDTYVQQGRKQGVPPHKIVAWVRRKLGGGIVVWRRTVDGAIGCAIPCLFCTRELQRFDLLVHCPLGDGKWFSGKLTDAGAPTPRLTGGQQKVLRSQGWTLCDDPVPAAAEKPEQQQRPRGATNKKRSWRQDWKKDPQLQQR
;
A
#
# COMPACT_ATOMS: atom_id res chain seq x y z
N MET A 1 2.95 24.22 -0.05
CA MET A 1 1.94 23.64 -0.97
C MET A 1 1.01 22.77 -0.14
N PRO A 2 -0.31 23.03 -0.09
CA PRO A 2 -1.23 22.16 0.63
C PRO A 2 -1.37 20.84 -0.13
N PHE A 3 -1.06 19.73 0.53
CA PHE A 3 -1.24 18.39 0.02
C PHE A 3 -2.74 18.05 -0.01
N CYS A 4 -3.31 17.85 -1.19
CA CYS A 4 -4.66 17.30 -1.36
C CYS A 4 -4.58 15.77 -1.45
N PRO A 5 -4.90 15.01 -0.38
CA PRO A 5 -5.06 13.58 -0.51
C PRO A 5 -6.33 13.27 -1.33
N LYS A 6 -6.22 12.39 -2.33
CA LYS A 6 -7.38 11.89 -3.07
C LYS A 6 -8.19 11.02 -2.12
N ALA A 7 -9.35 11.53 -1.70
CA ALA A 7 -10.25 10.85 -0.77
C ALA A 7 -10.87 9.60 -1.42
N VAL A 8 -10.87 8.49 -0.68
CA VAL A 8 -11.50 7.23 -1.06
C VAL A 8 -12.74 7.03 -0.20
N PHE A 9 -13.91 7.03 -0.86
CA PHE A 9 -15.19 6.73 -0.23
C PHE A 9 -15.50 5.25 -0.30
N ALA A 10 -15.87 4.65 0.84
CA ALA A 10 -16.50 3.33 0.92
C ALA A 10 -18.02 3.47 1.11
N MET A 11 -18.84 3.11 0.10
CA MET A 11 -20.31 3.10 0.23
C MET A 11 -20.86 1.76 0.75
N PRO A 12 -22.07 1.80 1.37
CA PRO A 12 -23.04 0.72 1.37
C PRO A 12 -24.26 0.98 0.46
N CYS A 13 -24.76 -0.13 -0.10
CA CYS A 13 -26.12 -0.51 -0.47
C CYS A 13 -27.22 0.57 -0.74
N ALA A 14 -27.74 0.51 -1.98
CA ALA A 14 -29.11 0.75 -2.47
C ALA A 14 -29.85 2.10 -2.34
N SER A 15 -29.47 3.06 -1.49
CA SER A 15 -30.30 4.28 -1.37
C SER A 15 -29.54 5.53 -0.92
N ALA A 16 -28.94 6.26 -1.88
CA ALA A 16 -28.69 7.69 -1.77
C ALA A 16 -28.10 8.25 -3.07
N HIS A 17 -28.96 8.50 -4.06
CA HIS A 17 -28.64 9.35 -5.21
C HIS A 17 -29.05 10.79 -4.90
N ALA A 18 -28.34 11.49 -4.01
CA ALA A 18 -28.47 12.95 -3.95
C ALA A 18 -27.31 13.59 -3.19
N ALA A 19 -26.67 14.55 -3.87
CA ALA A 19 -25.87 15.63 -3.31
C ALA A 19 -24.46 15.28 -2.78
N VAL A 20 -23.50 15.06 -3.68
CA VAL A 20 -22.11 15.54 -3.50
C VAL A 20 -21.50 15.88 -4.88
N SER A 21 -21.87 17.05 -5.44
CA SER A 21 -21.44 17.46 -6.80
C SER A 21 -20.30 18.49 -6.83
N ALA A 22 -19.55 18.69 -5.73
CA ALA A 22 -18.57 19.80 -5.65
C ALA A 22 -17.10 19.38 -5.38
N LEU A 23 -16.75 18.09 -5.44
CA LEU A 23 -15.35 17.64 -5.32
C LEU A 23 -14.98 16.78 -6.54
N ALA A 24 -14.32 17.39 -7.52
CA ALA A 24 -14.06 16.80 -8.85
C ALA A 24 -13.14 15.55 -8.85
N ASP A 25 -12.46 15.24 -7.74
CA ASP A 25 -11.49 14.14 -7.65
C ASP A 25 -11.83 13.08 -6.58
N VAL A 26 -13.12 12.91 -6.24
CA VAL A 26 -13.55 11.88 -5.29
C VAL A 26 -13.79 10.56 -6.00
N ILE A 27 -13.02 9.53 -5.61
CA ILE A 27 -13.21 8.17 -6.12
C ILE A 27 -14.10 7.40 -5.14
N VAL A 28 -15.28 7.01 -5.62
CA VAL A 28 -16.25 6.22 -4.86
C VAL A 28 -16.08 4.75 -5.21
N VAL A 29 -15.71 3.93 -4.22
CA VAL A 29 -15.61 2.47 -4.38
C VAL A 29 -16.45 1.76 -3.33
N GLN A 30 -17.31 0.85 -3.77
CA GLN A 30 -18.14 0.11 -2.84
C GLN A 30 -17.42 -1.13 -2.32
N GLY A 31 -17.39 -1.31 -1.00
CA GLY A 31 -17.00 -2.59 -0.40
C GLY A 31 -18.06 -3.66 -0.64
N ASN A 32 -17.71 -4.93 -0.46
CA ASN A 32 -18.68 -6.02 -0.36
C ASN A 32 -18.33 -6.92 0.84
N HIS A 33 -19.15 -7.95 1.10
CA HIS A 33 -18.96 -8.86 2.22
C HIS A 33 -17.64 -9.68 2.15
N ARG A 34 -16.96 -9.71 1.00
CA ARG A 34 -15.69 -10.43 0.79
C ARG A 34 -14.46 -9.51 0.81
N CYS A 35 -14.62 -8.28 0.36
CA CYS A 35 -13.52 -7.37 0.08
C CYS A 35 -13.87 -5.92 0.42
N CYS A 36 -13.00 -5.28 1.19
CA CYS A 36 -13.15 -3.88 1.56
C CYS A 36 -12.91 -2.96 0.36
N ALA A 37 -13.43 -1.73 0.42
CA ALA A 37 -13.38 -0.78 -0.68
C ALA A 37 -11.94 -0.43 -1.09
N GLU A 38 -11.02 -0.36 -0.12
CA GLU A 38 -9.62 -0.02 -0.31
C GLU A 38 -8.91 -1.06 -1.20
N ARG A 39 -9.11 -2.35 -0.93
CA ARG A 39 -8.54 -3.43 -1.75
C ARG A 39 -9.14 -3.46 -3.15
N ARG A 40 -10.47 -3.27 -3.26
CA ARG A 40 -11.14 -3.20 -4.57
C ARG A 40 -10.65 -2.02 -5.42
N LEU A 41 -10.38 -0.88 -4.80
CA LEU A 41 -9.79 0.27 -5.46
C LEU A 41 -8.43 -0.08 -6.06
N LEU A 42 -7.54 -0.67 -5.25
CA LEU A 42 -6.21 -1.06 -5.70
C LEU A 42 -6.28 -2.10 -6.82
N ASP A 43 -7.12 -3.12 -6.70
CA ASP A 43 -7.36 -4.12 -7.75
C ASP A 43 -7.84 -3.48 -9.06
N THR A 44 -8.74 -2.50 -8.98
CA THR A 44 -9.23 -1.77 -10.16
C THR A 44 -8.08 -1.05 -10.87
N TYR A 45 -7.22 -0.36 -10.12
CA TYR A 45 -6.04 0.28 -10.69
C TYR A 45 -5.03 -0.72 -11.25
N VAL A 46 -4.79 -1.84 -10.57
CA VAL A 46 -3.92 -2.91 -11.09
C VAL A 46 -4.44 -3.43 -12.43
N GLN A 47 -5.75 -3.69 -12.54
CA GLN A 47 -6.37 -4.13 -13.78
C GLN A 47 -6.26 -3.07 -14.89
N GLN A 48 -6.48 -1.79 -14.55
CA GLN A 48 -6.30 -0.69 -15.50
C GLN A 48 -4.84 -0.60 -15.99
N GLY A 49 -3.86 -0.70 -15.09
CA GLY A 49 -2.45 -0.69 -15.47
C GLY A 49 -2.09 -1.87 -16.36
N ARG A 50 -2.62 -3.07 -16.09
CA ARG A 50 -2.44 -4.25 -16.96
C ARG A 50 -3.05 -4.02 -18.35
N LYS A 51 -4.26 -3.46 -18.43
CA LYS A 51 -4.91 -3.11 -19.71
C LYS A 51 -4.09 -2.08 -20.51
N GLN A 52 -3.35 -1.21 -19.83
CA GLN A 52 -2.44 -0.23 -20.45
C GLN A 52 -1.04 -0.79 -20.76
N GLY A 53 -0.81 -2.09 -20.58
CA GLY A 53 0.49 -2.72 -20.88
C GLY A 53 1.57 -2.41 -19.85
N VAL A 54 1.21 -1.98 -18.63
CA VAL A 54 2.19 -1.72 -17.56
C VAL A 54 2.80 -3.05 -17.10
N PRO A 55 4.13 -3.22 -17.11
CA PRO A 55 4.78 -4.43 -16.66
C PRO A 55 4.48 -4.72 -15.17
N PRO A 56 4.38 -5.99 -14.74
CA PRO A 56 4.07 -6.34 -13.35
C PRO A 56 4.99 -5.68 -12.33
N HIS A 57 6.29 -5.57 -12.61
CA HIS A 57 7.25 -4.94 -11.71
C HIS A 57 7.12 -3.40 -11.62
N LYS A 58 6.42 -2.75 -12.57
CA LYS A 58 6.15 -1.30 -12.55
C LYS A 58 4.76 -0.96 -12.05
N ILE A 59 3.91 -1.96 -11.78
CA ILE A 59 2.50 -1.73 -11.46
C ILE A 59 2.35 -0.92 -10.18
N VAL A 60 3.15 -1.19 -9.15
CA VAL A 60 3.09 -0.49 -7.86
C VAL A 60 3.38 1.01 -8.04
N ALA A 61 4.47 1.34 -8.73
CA ALA A 61 4.84 2.72 -9.01
C ALA A 61 3.79 3.43 -9.89
N TRP A 62 3.18 2.72 -10.83
CA TRP A 62 2.11 3.24 -11.67
C TRP A 62 0.84 3.55 -10.85
N VAL A 63 0.40 2.62 -10.00
CA VAL A 63 -0.78 2.80 -9.13
C VAL A 63 -0.56 3.97 -8.17
N ARG A 64 0.61 4.03 -7.52
CA ARG A 64 0.97 5.13 -6.63
C ARG A 64 0.89 6.49 -7.31
N ARG A 65 1.37 6.59 -8.56
CA ARG A 65 1.29 7.82 -9.36
C ARG A 65 -0.15 8.23 -9.67
N LYS A 66 -1.02 7.26 -10.01
CA LYS A 66 -2.43 7.54 -10.31
C LYS A 66 -3.21 8.00 -9.07
N LEU A 67 -2.96 7.36 -7.93
CA LEU A 67 -3.60 7.69 -6.65
C LEU A 67 -3.01 8.94 -5.97
N GLY A 68 -1.89 9.50 -6.45
CA GLY A 68 -1.30 10.71 -5.87
C GLY A 68 -0.49 10.47 -4.60
N GLY A 69 -0.08 9.23 -4.33
CA GLY A 69 0.83 8.88 -3.23
C GLY A 69 0.20 8.79 -1.84
N GLY A 70 -1.05 9.19 -1.66
CA GLY A 70 -1.75 9.08 -0.37
C GLY A 70 -3.25 8.92 -0.54
N ILE A 71 -3.89 8.29 0.46
CA ILE A 71 -5.34 8.06 0.48
C ILE A 71 -5.95 8.46 1.83
N VAL A 72 -7.20 8.91 1.81
CA VAL A 72 -8.03 9.06 3.01
C VAL A 72 -9.16 8.05 2.92
N VAL A 73 -9.40 7.28 3.98
CA VAL A 73 -10.46 6.28 4.00
C VAL A 73 -11.68 6.85 4.72
N TRP A 74 -12.78 7.01 3.99
CA TRP A 74 -14.07 7.43 4.53
C TRP A 74 -15.04 6.26 4.58
N ARG A 75 -15.78 6.15 5.68
CA ARG A 75 -16.85 5.16 5.88
C ARG A 75 -18.12 5.86 6.34
N ARG A 76 -19.26 5.35 5.91
CA ARG A 76 -20.55 5.77 6.42
C ARG A 76 -20.83 5.06 7.75
N THR A 77 -21.17 5.82 8.78
CA THR A 77 -21.63 5.25 10.06
C THR A 77 -23.07 4.76 9.94
N VAL A 78 -23.54 4.04 10.96
CA VAL A 78 -24.92 3.54 11.03
C VAL A 78 -25.93 4.70 10.96
N ASP A 79 -25.56 5.85 11.51
CA ASP A 79 -26.35 7.09 11.51
C ASP A 79 -26.37 7.79 10.14
N GLY A 80 -25.73 7.22 9.13
CA GLY A 80 -25.65 7.79 7.79
C GLY A 80 -24.62 8.90 7.64
N ALA A 81 -23.95 9.31 8.72
CA ALA A 81 -22.88 10.29 8.69
C ALA A 81 -21.61 9.74 8.03
N ILE A 82 -20.83 10.62 7.40
CA ILE A 82 -19.55 10.26 6.80
C ILE A 82 -18.46 10.51 7.84
N GLY A 83 -17.72 9.46 8.20
CA GLY A 83 -16.59 9.53 9.12
C GLY A 83 -15.32 8.97 8.48
N CYS A 84 -14.17 9.53 8.83
CA CYS A 84 -12.91 8.88 8.50
C CYS A 84 -12.74 7.61 9.33
N ALA A 85 -12.15 6.58 8.73
CA ALA A 85 -11.92 5.30 9.40
C ALA A 85 -10.48 4.82 9.24
N ILE A 86 -10.01 4.09 10.24
CA ILE A 86 -8.75 3.37 10.17
C ILE A 86 -8.92 2.16 9.22
N PRO A 87 -8.00 1.94 8.27
CA PRO A 87 -8.03 0.75 7.41
C PRO A 87 -7.92 -0.53 8.25
N CYS A 88 -8.65 -1.58 7.83
CA CYS A 88 -8.55 -2.88 8.50
C CYS A 88 -7.21 -3.58 8.20
N LEU A 89 -6.86 -4.61 8.96
CA LEU A 89 -5.59 -5.33 8.84
C LEU A 89 -5.19 -5.72 7.40
N PHE A 90 -6.11 -6.32 6.64
CA PHE A 90 -5.82 -6.70 5.26
C PHE A 90 -5.69 -5.50 4.32
N CYS A 91 -6.40 -4.40 4.57
CA CYS A 91 -6.20 -3.18 3.79
C CYS A 91 -4.87 -2.53 4.11
N THR A 92 -4.47 -2.50 5.38
CA THR A 92 -3.17 -1.99 5.81
C THR A 92 -2.03 -2.69 5.08
N ARG A 93 -2.06 -4.03 5.00
CA ARG A 93 -1.07 -4.82 4.26
C ARG A 93 -1.01 -4.45 2.78
N GLU A 94 -2.18 -4.30 2.13
CA GLU A 94 -2.22 -3.95 0.71
C GLU A 94 -1.73 -2.51 0.48
N LEU A 95 -2.12 -1.56 1.33
CA LEU A 95 -1.66 -0.17 1.24
C LEU A 95 -0.14 -0.05 1.44
N GLN A 96 0.43 -0.83 2.36
CA GLN A 96 1.87 -0.95 2.54
C GLN A 96 2.56 -1.51 1.29
N ARG A 97 2.00 -2.56 0.67
CA ARG A 97 2.51 -3.13 -0.60
C ARG A 97 2.60 -2.09 -1.72
N PHE A 98 1.66 -1.14 -1.77
CA PHE A 98 1.65 -0.06 -2.76
C PHE A 98 2.43 1.20 -2.35
N ASP A 99 3.07 1.19 -1.17
CA ASP A 99 3.78 2.33 -0.57
C ASP A 99 2.95 3.63 -0.58
N LEU A 100 1.68 3.51 -0.13
CA LEU A 100 0.73 4.63 -0.05
C LEU A 100 0.72 5.23 1.36
N LEU A 101 0.69 6.57 1.42
CA LEU A 101 0.42 7.31 2.65
C LEU A 101 -1.06 7.17 3.02
N VAL A 102 -1.34 7.12 4.31
CA VAL A 102 -2.70 7.05 4.84
C VAL A 102 -2.96 8.25 5.75
N HIS A 103 -4.10 8.89 5.53
CA HIS A 103 -4.62 9.92 6.41
C HIS A 103 -5.84 9.36 7.13
N CYS A 104 -5.79 9.29 8.46
CA CYS A 104 -6.89 8.76 9.27
C CYS A 104 -6.89 9.35 10.69
N PRO A 105 -8.06 9.40 11.35
CA PRO A 105 -8.17 9.89 12.72
C PRO A 105 -7.56 8.87 13.69
N LEU A 106 -6.80 9.36 14.66
CA LEU A 106 -6.20 8.55 15.72
C LEU A 106 -7.11 8.49 16.98
N GLY A 107 -8.13 9.33 17.04
CA GLY A 107 -8.93 9.61 18.25
C GLY A 107 -8.63 11.01 18.79
N ASP A 108 -9.52 11.54 19.64
CA ASP A 108 -9.32 12.81 20.37
C ASP A 108 -9.01 14.03 19.48
N GLY A 109 -9.56 14.05 18.27
CA GLY A 109 -9.30 15.11 17.28
C GLY A 109 -7.92 15.06 16.61
N LYS A 110 -7.07 14.07 16.94
CA LYS A 110 -5.75 13.89 16.34
C LYS A 110 -5.85 13.16 15.00
N TRP A 111 -5.01 13.57 14.06
CA TRP A 111 -4.91 12.99 12.72
C TRP A 111 -3.55 12.35 12.52
N PHE A 112 -3.54 11.10 12.05
CA PHE A 112 -2.37 10.45 11.53
C PHE A 112 -2.25 10.73 10.03
N SER A 113 -1.04 11.06 9.58
CA SER A 113 -0.70 11.33 8.19
C SER A 113 0.70 10.81 7.91
N GLY A 114 0.81 9.61 7.36
CA GLY A 114 2.11 8.98 7.14
C GLY A 114 2.00 7.61 6.49
N LYS A 115 3.11 6.89 6.45
CA LYS A 115 3.11 5.47 6.06
C LYS A 115 2.63 4.64 7.23
N LEU A 116 1.92 3.56 6.94
CA LEU A 116 1.47 2.61 7.96
C LEU A 116 2.62 1.85 8.67
N THR A 117 3.87 2.08 8.27
CA THR A 117 5.08 1.58 8.92
C THR A 117 5.70 2.58 9.90
N ASP A 118 5.23 3.82 9.89
CA ASP A 118 5.82 4.91 10.68
C ASP A 118 5.41 4.78 12.15
N ALA A 119 6.27 5.26 13.04
CA ALA A 119 5.95 5.35 14.47
C ALA A 119 4.71 6.24 14.67
N GLY A 120 3.73 5.74 15.43
CA GLY A 120 2.45 6.42 15.63
C GLY A 120 1.36 6.09 14.59
N ALA A 121 1.63 5.16 13.66
CA ALA A 121 0.58 4.59 12.82
C ALA A 121 -0.49 3.89 13.67
N PRO A 122 -1.78 4.00 13.31
CA PRO A 122 -2.85 3.35 14.07
C PRO A 122 -2.70 1.83 14.00
N THR A 123 -2.96 1.16 15.12
CA THR A 123 -2.94 -0.30 15.18
C THR A 123 -4.08 -0.88 14.34
N PRO A 124 -3.78 -1.63 13.26
CA PRO A 124 -4.81 -2.19 12.42
C PRO A 124 -5.60 -3.28 13.15
N ARG A 125 -6.93 -3.25 13.03
CA ARG A 125 -7.82 -4.28 13.60
C ARG A 125 -8.48 -5.10 12.50
N LEU A 126 -8.69 -6.39 12.79
CA LEU A 126 -9.52 -7.26 11.97
C LEU A 126 -10.98 -6.84 12.12
N THR A 127 -11.73 -6.82 11.01
CA THR A 127 -13.18 -6.63 11.08
C THR A 127 -13.87 -7.94 11.48
N GLY A 128 -15.06 -7.89 12.07
CA GLY A 128 -15.81 -9.10 12.45
C GLY A 128 -16.03 -10.07 11.28
N GLY A 129 -16.25 -9.55 10.06
CA GLY A 129 -16.32 -10.37 8.85
C GLY A 129 -15.00 -11.07 8.51
N GLN A 130 -13.86 -10.41 8.71
CA GLN A 130 -12.54 -11.01 8.49
C GLN A 130 -12.22 -12.07 9.53
N GLN A 131 -12.55 -11.82 10.80
CA GLN A 131 -12.39 -12.79 11.86
C GLN A 131 -13.21 -14.06 11.57
N LYS A 132 -14.45 -13.91 11.08
CA LYS A 132 -15.30 -15.05 10.69
C LYS A 132 -14.67 -15.88 9.57
N VAL A 133 -14.12 -15.24 8.54
CA VAL A 133 -13.43 -15.94 7.44
C VAL A 133 -12.19 -16.69 7.95
N LEU A 134 -11.35 -16.04 8.76
CA LEU A 134 -10.15 -16.68 9.31
C LEU A 134 -10.50 -17.89 10.19
N ARG A 135 -11.49 -17.75 11.07
CA ARG A 135 -11.99 -18.86 11.90
C ARG A 135 -12.54 -20.00 11.07
N SER A 136 -13.26 -19.72 9.98
CA SER A 136 -13.79 -20.76 9.07
C SER A 136 -12.69 -21.54 8.33
N GLN A 137 -11.49 -20.95 8.22
CA GLN A 137 -10.31 -21.58 7.64
C GLN A 137 -9.45 -22.32 8.70
N GLY A 138 -9.93 -22.44 9.94
CA GLY A 138 -9.21 -23.12 11.02
C GLY A 138 -8.14 -22.29 11.70
N TRP A 139 -8.09 -20.97 11.46
CA TRP A 139 -7.12 -20.10 12.16
C TRP A 139 -7.60 -19.73 13.56
N THR A 140 -6.73 -19.94 14.54
CA THR A 140 -6.90 -19.42 15.90
C THR A 140 -6.42 -17.96 15.93
N LEU A 141 -7.29 -17.04 16.33
CA LEU A 141 -6.93 -15.63 16.51
C LEU A 141 -6.40 -15.47 17.94
N CYS A 142 -5.09 -15.24 18.08
CA CYS A 142 -4.54 -14.82 19.36
C CYS A 142 -4.86 -13.33 19.54
N ASP A 143 -5.61 -13.00 20.59
CA ASP A 143 -5.85 -11.62 20.99
C ASP A 143 -4.67 -11.03 21.78
N ASP A 144 -3.72 -11.87 22.17
CA ASP A 144 -2.53 -11.46 22.92
C ASP A 144 -1.60 -10.60 22.05
N PRO A 145 -1.11 -9.46 22.57
CA PRO A 145 -0.07 -8.72 21.89
C PRO A 145 1.13 -9.64 21.75
N VAL A 146 1.55 -9.87 20.49
CA VAL A 146 2.82 -10.56 20.21
C VAL A 146 3.88 -9.84 21.04
N PRO A 147 4.57 -10.53 21.98
CA PRO A 147 5.57 -9.89 22.82
C PRO A 147 6.54 -9.20 21.87
N ALA A 148 6.76 -7.89 22.10
CA ALA A 148 7.64 -7.08 21.28
C ALA A 148 8.92 -7.87 21.07
N ALA A 149 9.15 -8.30 19.83
CA ALA A 149 10.23 -9.21 19.50
C ALA A 149 11.51 -8.62 20.12
N ALA A 150 12.10 -9.37 21.05
CA ALA A 150 13.31 -9.01 21.75
C ALA A 150 14.28 -8.36 20.77
N GLU A 151 14.70 -7.14 21.10
CA GLU A 151 15.70 -6.39 20.36
C GLU A 151 16.84 -7.35 19.99
N LYS A 152 16.99 -7.64 18.70
CA LYS A 152 18.12 -8.44 18.23
C LYS A 152 19.37 -7.68 18.68
N PRO A 153 20.28 -8.30 19.47
CA PRO A 153 21.48 -7.62 19.90
C PRO A 153 22.25 -7.13 18.69
N GLU A 154 22.65 -5.87 18.80
CA GLU A 154 23.47 -5.10 17.89
C GLU A 154 24.60 -5.96 17.33
N GLN A 155 24.52 -6.28 16.04
CA GLN A 155 25.52 -7.05 15.33
C GLN A 155 26.78 -6.18 15.22
N GLN A 156 27.68 -6.38 16.18
CA GLN A 156 28.98 -5.76 16.30
C GLN A 156 29.68 -5.69 14.94
N GLN A 157 29.87 -4.46 14.45
CA GLN A 157 30.52 -4.16 13.18
C GLN A 157 31.94 -4.74 13.20
N ARG A 158 32.16 -5.83 12.46
CA ARG A 158 33.52 -6.27 12.13
C ARG A 158 34.16 -5.23 11.20
N PRO A 159 35.35 -4.68 11.52
CA PRO A 159 36.04 -3.76 10.64
C PRO A 159 36.33 -4.44 9.29
N ARG A 160 35.91 -3.79 8.20
CA ARG A 160 36.24 -4.18 6.84
C ARG A 160 37.74 -3.99 6.63
N GLY A 161 38.48 -5.09 6.63
CA GLY A 161 39.85 -5.12 6.13
C GLY A 161 39.89 -4.66 4.67
N ALA A 162 40.62 -3.57 4.43
CA ALA A 162 40.97 -3.09 3.11
C ALA A 162 42.10 -3.95 2.53
N THR A 163 41.93 -4.43 1.30
CA THR A 163 42.96 -4.52 0.23
C THR A 163 42.25 -5.02 -1.03
N ASN A 164 41.92 -4.16 -1.99
CA ASN A 164 42.79 -3.79 -3.12
C ASN A 164 43.26 -5.01 -3.95
N LYS A 165 42.56 -5.28 -5.06
CA LYS A 165 43.21 -5.60 -6.35
C LYS A 165 42.23 -5.41 -7.50
N LYS A 166 42.50 -4.38 -8.29
CA LYS A 166 41.96 -4.13 -9.62
C LYS A 166 42.04 -5.40 -10.47
N ARG A 167 40.91 -5.90 -10.96
CA ARG A 167 40.87 -6.74 -12.17
C ARG A 167 40.08 -6.01 -13.23
N SER A 168 40.80 -5.14 -13.93
CA SER A 168 40.42 -4.59 -15.23
C SER A 168 40.48 -5.73 -16.25
N TRP A 169 39.31 -6.25 -16.64
CA TRP A 169 39.17 -7.02 -17.88
C TRP A 169 38.30 -6.20 -18.82
N ARG A 170 38.92 -5.17 -19.40
CA ARG A 170 38.39 -4.41 -20.52
C ARG A 170 39.19 -4.77 -21.76
N GLN A 171 38.48 -5.34 -22.72
CA GLN A 171 38.62 -5.15 -24.17
C GLN A 171 39.94 -5.59 -24.82
N ASP A 172 39.92 -6.84 -25.32
CA ASP A 172 40.74 -7.25 -26.46
C ASP A 172 39.81 -7.54 -27.65
N TRP A 173 39.36 -6.47 -28.29
CA TRP A 173 38.75 -6.49 -29.62
C TRP A 173 39.59 -5.58 -30.49
N LYS A 174 40.64 -6.13 -31.08
CA LYS A 174 41.28 -5.61 -32.30
C LYS A 174 42.33 -6.61 -32.80
N LYS A 175 41.97 -7.38 -33.83
CA LYS A 175 42.65 -7.40 -35.14
C LYS A 175 42.09 -8.56 -35.96
N ASP A 176 41.15 -8.25 -36.83
CA ASP A 176 41.07 -8.90 -38.14
C ASP A 176 41.97 -8.11 -39.09
N PRO A 177 43.06 -8.69 -39.62
CA PRO A 177 43.62 -8.28 -40.87
C PRO A 177 42.97 -9.09 -41.99
N GLN A 178 42.20 -8.36 -42.79
CA GLN A 178 41.91 -8.63 -44.20
C GLN A 178 43.16 -9.10 -44.97
N LEU A 179 42.91 -9.79 -46.10
CA LEU A 179 43.79 -10.05 -47.26
C LEU A 179 44.70 -11.28 -47.23
N GLN A 180 44.27 -12.31 -47.94
CA GLN A 180 45.04 -13.05 -48.96
C GLN A 180 44.00 -13.62 -49.95
N GLN A 181 43.85 -13.04 -51.14
CA GLN A 181 44.47 -13.53 -52.40
C GLN A 181 44.21 -15.05 -52.55
N ARG A 182 43.44 -15.55 -53.53
CA ARG A 182 43.52 -15.31 -54.97
C ARG A 182 42.39 -16.09 -55.65
#